data_AF-A0A0B1SBW6-F1
#
_entry.id   AF-A0A0B1SBW6-F1
#
_cell.length_a   1.000
_cell.length_b   1.000
_cell.length_c   1.000
_cell.angle_alpha   90.00
_cell.angle_beta   90.00
_cell.angle_gamma   90.00
#
_symmetry.space_group_name_H-M   'P 1'
#
loop_
_entity.id
_entity.type
_entity.pdbx_description
1 polymer ?
#
loop_
_entity_poly.entity_id
_entity_poly.type
_entity_poly.pdbx_seq_one_letter_code
_entity_poly.pdbx_strand_id
1 'polypeptide(L)'
;MNYFLGTNKHQWYGLGVIKDIINGVEWETSGYFPRSAICDFEVRQVANIQKYSVQCVLVINIFNEKIFVILWFWYLILFVSAAYTFISWFVLLLFPCFSRWFIEQHLELGSLDLYHPQQSPANIRKFVYEYLHRDGVFVLRMVSSHAGVIFGTDLILELWRTFYGLEKKVSKYFLSLKLYYAR
;
A
#
# COMPACT_ATOMS: atom_id res chain seq x y z
N MET A 1 -18.17 5.89 4.06
CA MET A 1 -19.43 5.15 4.31
C MET A 1 -20.44 5.96 5.13
N ASN A 2 -20.08 6.55 6.27
CA ASN A 2 -21.01 7.37 7.05
C ASN A 2 -21.58 8.57 6.27
N TYR A 3 -20.75 9.23 5.46
CA TYR A 3 -21.19 10.31 4.56
C TYR A 3 -22.25 9.84 3.56
N PHE A 4 -22.05 8.66 2.96
CA PHE A 4 -23.00 8.07 2.01
C PHE A 4 -24.34 7.71 2.69
N LEU A 5 -24.28 7.20 3.92
CA LEU A 5 -25.47 6.86 4.71
C LEU A 5 -26.17 8.08 5.33
N GLY A 6 -25.60 9.29 5.20
CA GLY A 6 -26.18 10.52 5.74
C GLY A 6 -26.39 10.49 7.26
N THR A 7 -25.64 9.65 7.99
CA THR A 7 -25.87 9.40 9.42
C THR A 7 -24.70 9.85 10.27
N ASN A 8 -25.02 10.56 11.37
CA ASN A 8 -24.06 11.02 12.38
C ASN A 8 -24.18 10.24 13.71
N LYS A 9 -25.01 9.19 13.77
CA LYS A 9 -25.29 8.45 15.01
C LYS A 9 -24.07 7.72 15.56
N HIS A 10 -23.21 7.22 14.67
CA HIS A 10 -21.92 6.63 15.01
C HIS A 10 -20.81 7.25 14.18
N GLN A 11 -19.66 7.51 14.82
CA GLN A 11 -18.45 7.96 14.13
C GLN A 11 -17.96 6.94 13.10
N TRP A 12 -18.19 5.64 13.33
CA TRP A 12 -17.75 4.54 12.48
C TRP A 12 -18.91 3.55 12.34
N TYR A 13 -19.60 3.56 11.20
CA TYR A 13 -20.82 2.77 10.97
C TYR A 13 -20.68 1.30 11.37
N GLY A 14 -19.71 0.55 10.84
CA GLY A 14 -19.62 -0.88 11.11
C GLY A 14 -19.26 -1.24 12.54
N LEU A 15 -18.42 -0.46 13.23
CA LEU A 15 -18.18 -0.66 14.67
C LEU A 15 -19.45 -0.37 15.50
N GLY A 16 -20.24 0.63 15.10
CA GLY A 16 -21.55 0.89 15.69
C GLY A 16 -22.50 -0.29 15.53
N VAL A 17 -22.57 -0.88 14.32
CA VAL A 17 -23.41 -2.06 14.05
C VAL A 17 -22.99 -3.27 14.91
N ILE A 18 -21.69 -3.53 15.07
CA ILE A 18 -21.21 -4.61 15.94
C ILE A 18 -21.62 -4.37 17.40
N LYS A 19 -21.45 -3.13 17.87
CA LYS A 19 -21.81 -2.74 19.23
C LYS A 19 -23.32 -2.90 19.47
N ASP A 20 -24.15 -2.51 18.51
CA ASP A 20 -25.60 -2.66 18.58
C ASP A 20 -26.01 -4.14 18.62
N ILE A 21 -25.37 -5.00 17.81
CA ILE A 21 -25.60 -6.46 17.84
C ILE A 21 -25.19 -7.07 19.18
N ILE A 22 -24.02 -6.71 19.71
CA ILE A 22 -23.53 -7.22 21.00
C ILE A 22 -24.47 -6.83 22.14
N ASN A 23 -25.05 -5.63 22.07
CA ASN A 23 -26.00 -5.14 23.06
C ASN A 23 -27.44 -5.65 22.85
N GLY A 24 -27.67 -6.52 21.86
CA GLY A 24 -29.00 -7.07 21.57
C GLY A 24 -29.99 -6.03 21.04
N VAL A 25 -29.51 -4.91 20.49
CA VAL A 25 -30.36 -3.86 19.93
C VAL A 25 -30.91 -4.36 18.60
N GLU A 26 -32.24 -4.45 18.51
CA GLU A 26 -32.91 -4.92 17.30
C GLU A 26 -32.73 -3.92 16.14
N TRP A 27 -32.57 -4.49 14.94
CA TRP A 27 -32.33 -3.76 13.70
C TRP A 27 -33.39 -2.70 13.39
N GLU A 28 -34.66 -2.96 13.74
CA GLU A 28 -35.80 -2.04 13.56
C GLU A 28 -35.60 -0.72 14.33
N THR A 29 -34.91 -0.76 15.49
CA THR A 29 -34.68 0.43 16.33
C THR A 29 -33.49 1.28 15.89
N SER A 30 -32.61 0.72 15.05
CA SER A 30 -31.39 1.40 14.60
C SER A 30 -31.66 2.52 13.60
N GLY A 31 -32.68 2.34 12.75
CA GLY A 31 -33.26 3.37 11.87
C GLY A 31 -32.45 3.75 10.62
N TYR A 32 -31.39 3.05 10.26
CA TYR A 32 -30.57 3.42 9.09
C TYR A 32 -31.28 3.19 7.76
N PHE A 33 -32.10 2.15 7.69
CA PHE A 33 -32.76 1.70 6.48
C PHE A 33 -34.22 1.31 6.79
N PRO A 34 -35.18 2.26 6.76
CA PRO A 34 -36.58 1.97 7.03
C PRO A 34 -37.16 1.01 5.99
N ARG A 35 -37.86 -0.03 6.47
CA ARG A 35 -38.55 -1.02 5.62
C ARG A 35 -39.97 -0.57 5.26
N SER A 36 -40.54 0.33 6.05
CA SER A 36 -41.81 1.00 5.82
C SER A 36 -41.64 2.52 5.94
N ALA A 37 -42.24 3.27 5.04
CA ALA A 37 -42.22 4.74 5.05
C ALA A 37 -43.61 5.28 4.71
N ILE A 38 -43.97 6.44 5.23
CA ILE A 38 -45.17 7.17 4.82
C ILE A 38 -44.80 8.03 3.62
N CYS A 39 -45.50 7.83 2.51
CA CYS A 39 -45.35 8.61 1.29
C CYS A 39 -46.54 9.57 1.17
N ASP A 40 -46.26 10.86 1.08
CA ASP A 40 -47.27 11.88 0.84
C ASP A 40 -47.40 12.15 -0.66
N PHE A 41 -48.63 12.02 -1.17
CA PHE A 41 -48.99 12.30 -2.56
C PHE A 41 -49.94 13.50 -2.61
N GLU A 42 -49.60 14.47 -3.44
CA GLU A 42 -50.46 15.63 -3.69
C GLU A 42 -51.21 15.44 -5.00
N VAL A 43 -52.54 15.30 -4.93
CA VAL A 43 -53.40 15.16 -6.10
C VAL A 43 -54.21 16.45 -6.27
N ARG A 44 -54.19 17.01 -7.49
CA ARG A 44 -54.95 18.21 -7.83
C ARG A 44 -56.34 17.82 -8.33
N GLN A 45 -57.38 18.22 -7.61
CA GLN A 45 -58.76 18.21 -8.09
C GLN A 45 -59.25 19.66 -8.16
N VAL A 46 -59.97 20.04 -9.23
CA VAL A 46 -60.37 21.42 -9.58
C VAL A 46 -60.42 22.39 -8.37
N ALA A 47 -59.57 23.42 -8.42
CA ALA A 47 -59.38 24.48 -7.42
C ALA A 47 -58.84 24.08 -6.02
N ASN A 48 -58.59 22.79 -5.73
CA ASN A 48 -58.08 22.35 -4.43
C ASN A 48 -56.95 21.28 -4.53
N ILE A 49 -55.91 21.42 -3.72
CA ILE A 49 -54.81 20.44 -3.63
C ILE A 49 -55.10 19.52 -2.45
N GLN A 50 -55.37 18.25 -2.72
CA GLN A 50 -55.62 17.24 -1.69
C GLN A 50 -54.35 16.45 -1.42
N LYS A 51 -54.00 16.28 -0.14
CA LYS A 51 -52.84 15.50 0.30
C LYS A 51 -53.29 14.15 0.83
N TYR A 52 -52.72 13.09 0.30
CA TYR A 52 -52.95 11.71 0.74
C TYR A 52 -51.65 11.12 1.28
N SER A 53 -51.70 10.52 2.46
CA SER A 53 -50.58 9.79 3.04
C SER A 53 -50.84 8.29 2.92
N VAL A 54 -49.93 7.55 2.30
CA VAL A 54 -50.02 6.09 2.15
C VAL A 54 -48.77 5.42 2.70
N GLN A 55 -48.90 4.18 3.15
CA GLN A 55 -47.77 3.38 3.61
C GLN A 55 -47.07 2.69 2.44
N CYS A 56 -45.82 3.09 2.18
CA CYS A 56 -44.92 2.47 1.22
C CYS A 56 -44.06 1.40 1.91
N VAL A 57 -43.86 0.26 1.25
CA VAL A 57 -42.92 -0.78 1.69
C VAL A 57 -41.67 -0.71 0.81
N LEU A 58 -40.52 -0.43 1.44
CA LEU A 58 -39.22 -0.32 0.76
C LEU A 58 -38.47 -1.64 0.88
N VAL A 59 -38.90 -2.64 0.10
CA VAL A 59 -38.29 -3.98 0.11
C VAL A 59 -36.81 -3.92 -0.29
N ILE A 60 -36.41 -3.00 -1.18
CA ILE A 60 -35.00 -2.84 -1.58
C ILE A 60 -34.06 -2.51 -0.40
N ASN A 61 -34.60 -1.87 0.64
CA ASN A 61 -33.79 -1.36 1.73
C ASN A 61 -33.24 -2.46 2.63
N ILE A 62 -33.94 -3.61 2.71
CA ILE A 62 -33.46 -4.78 3.44
C ILE A 62 -32.19 -5.36 2.80
N PHE A 63 -32.06 -5.28 1.47
CA PHE A 63 -30.88 -5.74 0.75
C PHE A 63 -29.73 -4.75 0.92
N ASN A 64 -30.02 -3.46 0.80
CA ASN A 64 -29.05 -2.39 1.04
C ASN A 64 -28.45 -2.51 2.45
N GLU A 65 -29.29 -2.71 3.46
CA GLU A 65 -28.86 -2.91 4.85
C GLU A 65 -27.77 -4.00 4.96
N LYS A 66 -27.98 -5.17 4.35
CA LYS A 66 -27.02 -6.29 4.46
C LYS A 66 -25.76 -6.08 3.61
N ILE A 67 -25.89 -5.57 2.39
CA ILE A 67 -24.73 -5.34 1.53
C ILE A 67 -23.82 -4.26 2.09
N PHE A 68 -24.38 -3.19 2.69
CA PHE A 68 -23.57 -2.14 3.31
C PHE A 68 -22.77 -2.69 4.50
N VAL A 69 -23.37 -3.53 5.35
CA VAL A 69 -22.61 -4.16 6.44
C VAL A 69 -21.45 -5.01 5.89
N ILE A 70 -21.70 -5.86 4.89
CA ILE A 70 -20.67 -6.69 4.26
C ILE A 70 -19.56 -5.84 3.63
N LEU A 71 -19.94 -4.81 2.87
CA LEU A 71 -18.99 -3.90 2.21
C LEU A 71 -18.12 -3.15 3.22
N TRP A 72 -18.67 -2.76 4.37
CA TRP A 72 -17.88 -2.08 5.40
C TRP A 72 -16.75 -2.98 5.92
N PHE A 73 -17.06 -4.24 6.23
CA PHE A 73 -16.04 -5.22 6.67
C PHE A 73 -15.04 -5.55 5.56
N TRP A 74 -15.52 -5.68 4.33
CA TRP A 74 -14.65 -5.88 3.17
C TRP A 74 -13.65 -4.73 3.00
N TYR A 75 -14.11 -3.48 3.07
CA TYR A 75 -13.22 -2.31 3.00
C TYR A 75 -12.27 -2.23 4.20
N LEU A 76 -12.68 -2.68 5.39
CA LEU A 76 -11.78 -2.77 6.54
C LEU A 76 -10.63 -3.76 6.27
N ILE A 77 -10.93 -4.94 5.72
CA ILE A 77 -9.92 -5.94 5.36
C ILE A 77 -8.95 -5.38 4.30
N LEU A 78 -9.49 -4.74 3.25
CA LEU A 78 -8.67 -4.09 2.22
C LEU A 78 -7.81 -2.96 2.79
N PHE A 79 -8.34 -2.18 3.73
CA PHE A 79 -7.58 -1.12 4.39
C PHE A 79 -6.44 -1.70 5.23
N VAL A 80 -6.68 -2.76 6.00
CA VAL A 80 -5.65 -3.42 6.80
C VAL A 80 -4.55 -4.04 5.92
N SER A 81 -4.91 -4.72 4.83
CA SER A 81 -3.93 -5.31 3.92
C SER A 81 -3.11 -4.24 3.17
N ALA A 82 -3.75 -3.15 2.74
CA ALA A 82 -3.08 -2.01 2.14
C ALA A 82 -2.15 -1.31 3.15
N ALA A 83 -2.61 -1.09 4.38
CA ALA A 83 -1.81 -0.50 5.45
C ALA A 83 -0.60 -1.38 5.79
N TYR A 84 -0.77 -2.70 5.89
CA TYR A 84 0.34 -3.63 6.11
C TYR A 84 1.40 -3.52 5.02
N THR A 85 0.97 -3.53 3.76
CA THR A 85 1.87 -3.39 2.61
C THR A 85 2.55 -2.03 2.60
N PHE A 86 1.81 -0.95 2.86
CA PHE A 86 2.37 0.39 2.92
C PHE A 86 3.41 0.53 4.03
N ILE A 87 3.11 0.04 5.23
CA ILE A 87 4.02 0.08 6.38
C ILE A 87 5.28 -0.75 6.10
N SER A 88 5.15 -1.94 5.50
CA SER A 88 6.31 -2.78 5.19
C SER A 88 7.25 -2.07 4.20
N TRP A 89 6.73 -1.48 3.13
CA TRP A 89 7.52 -0.68 2.19
C TRP A 89 8.11 0.58 2.84
N PHE A 90 7.33 1.27 3.68
CA PHE A 90 7.77 2.47 4.38
C PHE A 90 8.95 2.20 5.33
N VAL A 91 8.88 1.12 6.12
CA VAL A 91 9.98 0.65 6.97
C VAL A 91 11.20 0.33 6.11
N LEU A 92 11.03 -0.41 5.00
CA LEU A 92 12.14 -0.75 4.10
C LEU A 92 12.81 0.48 3.46
N LEU A 93 12.05 1.53 3.16
CA LEU A 93 12.55 2.79 2.61
C LEU A 93 13.28 3.64 3.65
N LEU A 94 12.77 3.70 4.89
CA LEU A 94 13.35 4.52 5.95
C LEU A 94 14.65 3.95 6.51
N PHE A 95 14.76 2.62 6.60
CA PHE A 95 15.89 1.97 7.26
C PHE A 95 16.95 1.50 6.25
N PRO A 96 18.07 2.22 6.12
CA PRO A 96 19.09 1.91 5.13
C PRO A 96 19.91 0.64 5.49
N CYS A 97 19.78 0.13 6.73
CA CYS A 97 20.39 -1.13 7.14
C CYS A 97 19.84 -2.32 6.34
N PHE A 98 18.51 -2.38 6.16
CA PHE A 98 17.90 -3.44 5.36
C PHE A 98 18.37 -3.37 3.91
N SER A 99 18.54 -2.17 3.37
CA SER A 99 19.03 -1.95 2.00
C SER A 99 20.40 -2.59 1.79
N ARG A 100 21.33 -2.44 2.73
CA ARG A 100 22.64 -3.11 2.66
C ARG A 100 22.52 -4.62 2.74
N TRP A 101 21.78 -5.11 3.75
CA TRP A 101 21.61 -6.54 3.98
C TRP A 101 21.01 -7.27 2.77
N PHE A 102 20.03 -6.64 2.09
CA PHE A 102 19.46 -7.16 0.86
C PHE A 102 20.49 -7.31 -0.25
N ILE A 103 21.31 -6.28 -0.50
CA ILE A 103 22.34 -6.32 -1.54
C ILE A 103 23.44 -7.33 -1.18
N GLU A 104 23.87 -7.36 0.07
CA GLU A 104 24.87 -8.30 0.58
C GLU A 104 24.41 -9.75 0.37
N GLN A 105 23.19 -10.09 0.77
CA GLN A 105 22.65 -11.44 0.59
C GLN A 105 22.54 -11.85 -0.90
N HIS A 106 22.13 -10.94 -1.79
CA HIS A 106 22.05 -11.25 -3.23
C HIS A 106 23.45 -11.42 -3.85
N LEU A 107 24.43 -10.63 -3.41
CA LEU A 107 25.82 -10.78 -3.86
C LEU A 107 26.43 -12.09 -3.36
N GLU A 108 26.11 -12.53 -2.14
CA GLU A 108 26.53 -13.84 -1.61
C GLU A 108 25.93 -14.99 -2.45
N LEU A 109 24.62 -14.96 -2.71
CA LEU A 109 23.92 -15.95 -3.54
C LEU A 109 24.47 -16.04 -4.97
N GLY A 110 24.77 -14.88 -5.57
CA GLY A 110 25.30 -14.78 -6.93
C GLY A 110 26.78 -15.10 -7.10
N SER A 111 27.53 -15.19 -5.99
CA SER A 111 28.99 -15.35 -6.01
C SER A 111 29.48 -16.78 -6.19
N LEU A 112 28.59 -17.77 -6.35
CA LEU A 112 28.96 -19.16 -6.63
C LEU A 112 29.87 -19.29 -7.87
N ASP A 113 29.80 -18.35 -8.82
CA ASP A 113 30.65 -18.32 -10.02
C ASP A 113 31.77 -17.27 -10.01
N LEU A 114 31.87 -16.37 -9.02
CA LEU A 114 32.89 -15.32 -8.97
C LEU A 114 33.38 -15.04 -7.54
N TYR A 115 34.21 -15.95 -7.03
CA TYR A 115 35.07 -15.70 -5.86
C TYR A 115 36.10 -14.60 -6.19
N HIS A 116 35.75 -13.34 -5.94
CA HIS A 116 36.71 -12.23 -5.93
C HIS A 116 36.91 -11.78 -4.47
N PRO A 117 38.14 -11.87 -3.91
CA PRO A 117 38.45 -11.61 -2.49
C PRO A 117 38.40 -10.12 -2.09
N GLN A 118 37.61 -9.29 -2.80
CA GLN A 118 37.54 -7.83 -2.64
C GLN A 118 36.15 -7.33 -2.25
N GLN A 119 35.28 -8.19 -1.72
CA GLN A 119 34.05 -7.77 -1.01
C GLN A 119 34.42 -7.11 0.33
N SER A 120 35.07 -5.94 0.26
CA SER A 120 35.24 -5.11 1.44
C SER A 120 33.90 -4.48 1.81
N PRO A 121 33.48 -4.48 3.09
CA PRO A 121 32.25 -3.82 3.53
C PRO A 121 32.21 -2.33 3.17
N ALA A 122 33.37 -1.70 2.96
CA ALA A 122 33.47 -0.33 2.49
C ALA A 122 32.98 -0.15 1.04
N ASN A 123 33.28 -1.11 0.15
CA ASN A 123 32.88 -1.06 -1.26
C ASN A 123 31.37 -1.31 -1.41
N ILE A 124 30.82 -2.24 -0.62
CA ILE A 124 29.37 -2.48 -0.57
C ILE A 124 28.65 -1.21 -0.11
N ARG A 125 29.16 -0.54 0.93
CA ARG A 125 28.61 0.74 1.37
C ARG A 125 28.65 1.77 0.24
N LYS A 126 29.78 1.94 -0.43
CA LYS A 126 29.95 2.90 -1.53
C LYS A 126 28.98 2.62 -2.68
N PHE A 127 28.84 1.36 -3.06
CA PHE A 127 27.87 0.92 -4.07
C PHE A 127 26.42 1.26 -3.67
N VAL A 128 26.02 0.99 -2.43
CA VAL A 128 24.65 1.24 -1.97
C VAL A 128 24.31 2.73 -1.85
N TYR A 129 25.19 3.56 -1.28
CA TYR A 129 24.86 4.98 -1.03
C TYR A 129 25.31 5.95 -2.12
N GLU A 130 26.43 5.70 -2.81
CA GLU A 130 26.99 6.65 -3.79
C GLU A 130 26.62 6.27 -5.23
N TYR A 131 26.53 4.97 -5.55
CA TYR A 131 26.19 4.54 -6.91
C TYR A 131 24.69 4.34 -7.06
N LEU A 132 24.11 3.43 -6.27
CA LEU A 132 22.72 3.01 -6.43
C LEU A 132 21.70 3.98 -5.81
N HIS A 133 22.09 4.67 -4.73
CA HIS A 133 21.20 5.51 -3.92
C HIS A 133 19.98 4.77 -3.37
N ARG A 134 19.16 5.44 -2.56
CA ARG A 134 17.95 4.85 -1.95
C ARG A 134 16.92 4.42 -3.00
N ASP A 135 16.75 5.24 -4.03
CA ASP A 135 15.77 4.99 -5.09
C ASP A 135 16.16 3.79 -5.96
N GLY A 136 17.44 3.61 -6.25
CA GLY A 136 17.92 2.46 -7.01
C GLY A 136 17.75 1.15 -6.23
N VAL A 137 18.01 1.16 -4.91
CA VAL A 137 17.75 -0.03 -4.07
C VAL A 137 16.25 -0.36 -4.03
N PHE A 138 15.39 0.66 -3.97
CA PHE A 138 13.95 0.47 -4.02
C PHE A 138 13.49 -0.17 -5.33
N VAL A 139 13.95 0.34 -6.47
CA VAL A 139 13.64 -0.22 -7.80
C VAL A 139 14.14 -1.65 -7.91
N LEU A 140 15.37 -1.95 -7.47
CA LEU A 140 15.90 -3.31 -7.49
C LEU A 140 15.05 -4.28 -6.66
N ARG A 141 14.61 -3.87 -5.47
CA ARG A 141 13.71 -4.68 -4.64
C ARG A 141 12.36 -4.91 -5.30
N MET A 142 11.80 -3.88 -5.94
CA MET A 142 10.54 -4.00 -6.67
C MET A 142 10.68 -4.98 -7.83
N VAL A 143 11.76 -4.87 -8.62
CA VAL A 143 12.07 -5.80 -9.71
C VAL A 143 12.26 -7.22 -9.17
N SER A 144 13.06 -7.43 -8.12
CA SER A 144 13.24 -8.75 -7.51
C SER A 144 11.94 -9.35 -6.97
N SER A 145 11.04 -8.53 -6.41
CA SER A 145 9.75 -8.99 -5.89
C SER A 145 8.75 -9.39 -6.98
N HIS A 146 8.86 -8.82 -8.18
CA HIS A 146 7.93 -9.08 -9.29
C HIS A 146 8.49 -10.06 -10.35
N ALA A 147 9.77 -9.96 -10.68
CA ALA A 147 10.44 -10.82 -11.67
C ALA A 147 11.07 -12.08 -11.05
N GLY A 148 11.15 -12.14 -9.72
CA GLY A 148 11.73 -13.26 -8.98
C GLY A 148 13.17 -13.02 -8.53
N VAL A 149 13.56 -13.78 -7.50
CA VAL A 149 14.84 -13.61 -6.80
C VAL A 149 16.06 -13.89 -7.68
N ILE A 150 15.98 -14.85 -8.60
CA ILE A 150 17.09 -15.23 -9.49
C ILE A 150 17.41 -14.07 -10.44
N PHE A 151 16.41 -13.58 -11.16
CA PHE A 151 16.56 -12.43 -12.05
C PHE A 151 17.05 -11.19 -11.31
N GLY A 152 16.51 -10.94 -10.11
CA GLY A 152 16.98 -9.86 -9.24
C GLY A 152 18.45 -9.98 -8.88
N THR A 153 18.92 -11.20 -8.60
CA THR A 153 20.32 -11.50 -8.27
C THR A 153 21.23 -11.23 -9.47
N ASP A 154 20.87 -11.74 -10.65
CA ASP A 154 21.64 -11.53 -11.88
C ASP A 154 21.77 -10.03 -12.21
N LEU A 155 20.68 -9.29 -12.07
CA LEU A 155 20.67 -7.84 -12.28
C LEU A 155 21.60 -7.10 -11.31
N ILE A 156 21.58 -7.48 -10.02
CA ILE A 156 22.47 -6.90 -9.00
C ILE A 156 23.93 -7.20 -9.32
N LEU A 157 24.24 -8.43 -9.77
CA LEU A 157 25.60 -8.82 -10.15
C LEU A 157 26.12 -8.02 -11.35
N GLU A 158 25.31 -7.81 -12.38
CA GLU A 158 25.72 -7.01 -13.54
C GLU A 158 25.94 -5.53 -13.19
N LEU A 159 25.10 -4.97 -12.32
CA LEU A 159 25.30 -3.62 -11.79
C LEU A 159 26.58 -3.51 -10.97
N TRP A 160 26.88 -4.52 -10.15
CA TRP A 160 28.09 -4.61 -9.35
C TRP A 160 29.37 -4.71 -10.19
N ARG A 161 29.36 -5.52 -11.27
CA ARG A 161 30.46 -5.60 -12.25
C ARG A 161 30.72 -4.24 -12.91
N THR A 162 29.64 -3.55 -13.30
CA THR A 162 29.70 -2.22 -13.92
C THR A 162 30.31 -1.18 -12.96
N PHE A 163 29.89 -1.19 -11.69
CA PHE A 163 30.43 -0.30 -10.65
C PHE A 163 31.94 -0.47 -10.48
N TYR A 164 32.46 -1.69 -10.40
CA TYR A 164 33.91 -1.92 -10.30
C TYR A 164 34.67 -1.49 -11.56
N GLY A 165 34.07 -1.67 -12.74
CA GLY A 165 34.64 -1.17 -14.00
C GLY A 165 34.82 0.35 -13.97
N LEU A 166 33.86 1.08 -13.39
CA LEU A 166 33.94 2.52 -13.20
C LEU A 166 34.99 2.91 -12.16
N GLU A 167 35.03 2.23 -11.01
CA GLU A 167 36.00 2.55 -9.95
C GLU A 167 37.46 2.36 -10.40
N LYS A 168 37.75 1.30 -11.16
CA LYS A 168 39.07 1.08 -11.76
C LYS A 168 39.46 2.21 -12.73
N LYS A 169 38.51 2.68 -13.55
CA LYS A 169 38.75 3.82 -14.46
C LYS A 169 39.05 5.10 -13.68
N VAL A 170 38.23 5.43 -12.68
CA VAL A 170 38.41 6.63 -11.84
C VAL A 170 39.76 6.60 -11.13
N SER A 171 40.15 5.47 -10.55
CA SER A 171 41.45 5.30 -9.89
C SER A 171 42.61 5.53 -10.87
N LYS A 172 42.52 4.98 -12.10
CA LYS A 172 43.52 5.19 -13.15
C LYS A 172 43.63 6.66 -13.58
N TYR A 173 42.51 7.37 -13.72
CA TYR A 173 42.53 8.82 -14.01
C TYR A 173 43.17 9.62 -12.87
N PHE A 174 42.85 9.30 -11.62
CA PHE A 174 43.39 10.02 -10.46
C PHE A 174 44.90 9.81 -10.31
N LEU A 175 45.39 8.60 -10.56
CA LEU A 175 46.82 8.29 -10.64
C LEU A 175 47.51 9.05 -11.77
N SER A 176 46.89 9.12 -12.95
CA SER A 176 47.41 9.90 -14.08
C SER A 176 47.48 11.39 -13.77
N LEU A 177 46.48 11.96 -13.09
CA LEU A 177 46.48 13.37 -12.69
C LEU A 177 47.56 13.67 -11.64
N LYS A 178 47.71 12.78 -10.63
CA LYS A 178 48.78 12.92 -9.63
C LYS A 178 50.17 12.89 -10.27
N LEU A 179 50.38 12.02 -11.25
CA LEU A 179 51.65 11.95 -12.00
C LEU A 179 51.89 13.19 -12.87
N TYR A 180 50.83 13.79 -13.43
CA TYR A 180 50.92 15.02 -14.22
C TYR A 180 51.25 16.25 -13.36
N TYR A 181 50.69 16.36 -12.15
CA TYR A 181 50.91 17.51 -11.26
C TYR A 181 52.16 17.38 -10.38
N ALA A 182 52.72 16.18 -10.25
CA ALA A 182 53.97 15.92 -9.53
C ALA A 182 55.24 16.13 -10.38
N ARG A 183 55.08 16.60 -11.62
CA ARG A 183 56.15 16.95 -12.56
C ARG A 183 56.14 18.45 -12.79
#